data_AF-A0A3B9QL99-F1
#
_entry.id   AF-A0A3B9QL99-F1
#
_cell.length_a   1.000
_cell.length_b   1.000
_cell.length_c   1.000
_cell.angle_alpha   90.00
_cell.angle_beta   90.00
_cell.angle_gamma   90.00
#
_symmetry.space_group_name_H-M   'P 1'
#
loop_
_entity.id
_entity.type
_entity.pdbx_description
1 polymer ?
#
loop_
_entity_poly.entity_id
_entity_poly.type
_entity_poly.pdbx_seq_one_letter_code
_entity_poly.pdbx_strand_id
1 'polypeptide(L)'
;MPLLVATVGWAQAELADFPEGITTMTWRLKGKDLPAAQSLSLVVEGLPEGRYRVRLSVEAEGFPDELGMLGFLGSAFYIQSAGAGLDLGALMTLIRRRELLKVGEEYALPGGILFRALEKIRVAGVDCLLGQYTQAGSEGSRVELGLALSDPVYLVPWLRVYEGEEIAFEMVLIEYKRP
;
A
#
# COMPACT_ATOMS: atom_id res chain seq x y z
N MET A 1 5.29 11.68 38.27
CA MET A 1 4.46 11.85 37.05
C MET A 1 4.45 10.52 36.33
N PRO A 2 3.31 9.83 36.18
CA PRO A 2 3.30 8.60 35.40
C PRO A 2 3.43 8.96 33.92
N LEU A 3 4.40 8.33 33.27
CA LEU A 3 4.66 8.41 31.84
C LEU A 3 3.49 7.72 31.12
N LEU A 4 2.62 8.49 30.46
CA LEU A 4 1.62 7.96 29.55
C LEU A 4 2.36 7.40 28.33
N VAL A 5 2.66 6.10 28.37
CA VAL A 5 3.04 5.33 27.19
C VAL A 5 1.80 5.25 26.31
N ALA A 6 1.64 6.24 25.42
CA ALA A 6 0.66 6.17 24.36
C ALA A 6 1.04 5.00 23.45
N THR A 7 0.34 3.88 23.61
CA THR A 7 0.35 2.75 22.69
C THR A 7 -0.14 3.27 21.34
N VAL A 8 0.82 3.56 20.46
CA VAL A 8 0.59 4.04 19.10
C VAL A 8 -0.24 2.99 18.37
N GLY A 9 -1.47 3.33 17.97
CA GLY A 9 -2.29 2.49 17.11
C GLY A 9 -1.64 2.38 15.72
N TRP A 10 -1.32 1.16 15.32
CA TRP A 10 -0.85 0.82 13.98
C TRP A 10 -2.07 0.47 13.14
N ALA A 11 -2.37 1.25 12.08
CA ALA A 11 -2.90 0.76 10.80
C ALA A 11 -3.42 1.92 9.93
N GLN A 12 -3.35 1.69 8.62
CA GLN A 12 -3.93 2.50 7.55
C GLN A 12 -5.47 2.54 7.58
N ALA A 13 -6.12 1.67 8.37
CA ALA A 13 -7.53 1.67 8.71
C ALA A 13 -7.65 1.27 10.19
N GLU A 14 -8.44 1.98 10.98
CA GLU A 14 -8.72 1.57 12.34
C GLU A 14 -9.60 0.31 12.33
N LEU A 15 -9.51 -0.50 13.38
CA LEU A 15 -10.32 -1.72 13.52
C LEU A 15 -11.82 -1.46 13.40
N ALA A 16 -12.26 -0.23 13.74
CA ALA A 16 -13.63 0.24 13.60
C ALA A 16 -14.06 0.49 12.13
N ASP A 17 -13.12 0.60 11.19
CA ASP A 17 -13.42 0.91 9.80
C ASP A 17 -13.91 -0.34 9.03
N PHE A 18 -13.71 -1.55 9.56
CA PHE A 18 -14.19 -2.80 8.97
C PHE A 18 -15.48 -3.26 9.67
N PRO A 19 -16.67 -3.05 9.08
CA PRO A 19 -17.93 -3.49 9.68
C PRO A 19 -18.00 -5.02 9.74
N GLU A 20 -18.94 -5.53 10.55
CA GLU A 20 -19.26 -6.96 10.55
C GLU A 20 -19.56 -7.46 9.13
N GLY A 21 -19.00 -8.62 8.78
CA GLY A 21 -19.02 -9.15 7.42
C GLY A 21 -17.62 -9.29 6.82
N ILE A 22 -17.55 -9.48 5.50
CA ILE A 22 -16.30 -9.77 4.79
C ILE A 22 -15.94 -8.61 3.87
N THR A 23 -14.78 -8.02 4.10
CA THR A 23 -14.12 -7.12 3.15
C THR A 23 -13.00 -7.86 2.44
N THR A 24 -13.02 -7.85 1.11
CA THR A 24 -11.98 -8.48 0.28
C THR A 24 -11.25 -7.41 -0.52
N MET A 25 -9.93 -7.45 -0.46
CA MET A 25 -9.04 -6.59 -1.24
C MET A 25 -8.07 -7.49 -2.00
N THR A 26 -7.97 -7.30 -3.32
CA THR A 26 -7.00 -8.04 -4.14
C THR A 26 -6.18 -7.06 -4.97
N TRP A 27 -4.87 -7.17 -4.89
CA TRP A 27 -3.90 -6.39 -5.67
C TRP A 27 -3.21 -7.29 -6.69
N ARG A 28 -2.93 -6.72 -7.86
CA ARG A 28 -2.00 -7.30 -8.84
C ARG A 28 -0.65 -6.61 -8.71
N LEU A 29 0.41 -7.42 -8.74
CA LEU A 29 1.78 -6.97 -8.60
C LEU A 29 2.57 -7.33 -9.86
N LYS A 30 3.36 -6.39 -10.35
CA LYS A 30 4.31 -6.60 -11.45
C LYS A 30 5.59 -5.85 -11.14
N GLY A 31 6.70 -6.34 -11.66
CA GLY A 31 7.98 -5.65 -11.57
C GLY A 31 8.99 -6.29 -12.50
N LYS A 32 10.09 -5.58 -12.74
CA LYS A 32 11.18 -6.06 -13.62
C LYS A 32 11.79 -7.38 -13.14
N ASP A 33 11.80 -7.60 -11.83
CA ASP A 33 12.37 -8.79 -11.18
C ASP A 33 11.32 -9.88 -10.90
N LEU A 34 10.07 -9.70 -11.39
CA LEU A 34 9.02 -10.70 -11.26
C LEU A 34 8.81 -11.42 -12.60
N PRO A 35 9.00 -12.76 -12.65
CA PRO A 35 8.88 -13.52 -13.90
C PRO A 35 7.45 -13.52 -14.45
N ALA A 36 6.46 -13.43 -13.56
CA ALA A 36 5.05 -13.29 -13.88
C ALA A 36 4.35 -12.33 -12.90
N ALA A 37 3.19 -11.83 -13.31
CA ALA A 37 2.35 -11.04 -12.42
C ALA A 37 1.88 -11.90 -11.23
N GLN A 38 1.90 -11.30 -10.04
CA GLN A 38 1.45 -11.95 -8.80
C GLN A 38 0.14 -11.32 -8.33
N SER A 39 -0.59 -12.05 -7.49
CA SER A 39 -1.78 -11.58 -6.81
C SER A 39 -1.57 -11.61 -5.29
N LEU A 40 -1.89 -10.50 -4.63
CA LEU A 40 -1.96 -10.40 -3.17
C LEU A 40 -3.42 -10.21 -2.80
N SER A 41 -3.99 -11.10 -1.99
CA SER A 41 -5.36 -10.98 -1.50
C SER A 41 -5.38 -10.88 0.02
N LEU A 42 -6.09 -9.88 0.53
CA LEU A 42 -6.38 -9.70 1.95
C LEU A 42 -7.88 -9.78 2.16
N VAL A 43 -8.29 -10.74 2.97
CA VAL A 43 -9.68 -10.90 3.41
C VAL A 43 -9.73 -10.53 4.89
N VAL A 44 -10.54 -9.53 5.22
CA VAL A 44 -10.82 -9.08 6.58
C VAL A 44 -12.27 -9.44 6.89
N GLU A 45 -12.46 -10.33 7.87
CA GLU A 45 -13.76 -10.71 8.41
C GLU A 45 -13.95 -9.97 9.74
N GLY A 46 -14.86 -9.00 9.76
CA GLY A 46 -15.32 -8.33 10.97
C GLY A 46 -16.26 -9.27 11.75
N LEU A 47 -15.92 -9.54 13.01
CA LEU A 47 -16.65 -10.43 13.91
C LEU A 47 -17.34 -9.62 15.02
N PRO A 48 -18.37 -10.19 15.68
CA PRO A 48 -19.01 -9.55 16.82
C PRO A 48 -18.01 -9.16 17.92
N GLU A 49 -18.38 -8.10 18.66
CA GLU A 49 -17.60 -7.55 19.79
C GLU A 49 -16.28 -6.89 19.36
N GLY A 50 -16.21 -6.37 18.13
CA GLY A 50 -15.02 -5.68 17.62
C GLY A 50 -13.82 -6.61 17.37
N ARG A 51 -14.09 -7.90 17.20
CA ARG A 51 -13.07 -8.89 16.84
C ARG A 51 -12.91 -8.96 15.33
N TYR A 52 -11.80 -9.54 14.89
CA TYR A 52 -11.52 -9.69 13.46
C TYR A 52 -10.79 -11.00 13.18
N ARG A 53 -10.97 -11.50 11.95
CA ARG A 53 -10.13 -12.54 11.37
C ARG A 53 -9.55 -12.01 10.07
N VAL A 54 -8.25 -12.17 9.90
CA VAL A 54 -7.53 -11.75 8.69
C VAL A 54 -6.95 -12.97 8.00
N ARG A 55 -7.12 -13.04 6.68
CA ARG A 55 -6.43 -13.98 5.82
C ARG A 55 -5.65 -13.20 4.76
N LEU A 56 -4.34 -13.39 4.72
CA LEU A 56 -3.47 -12.93 3.66
C LEU A 56 -3.12 -14.11 2.77
N SER A 57 -3.20 -13.93 1.46
CA SER A 57 -2.83 -14.95 0.47
C SER A 57 -2.03 -14.32 -0.65
N VAL A 58 -0.96 -14.98 -1.06
CA VAL A 58 -0.15 -14.61 -2.21
C VAL A 58 -0.27 -15.73 -3.22
N GLU A 59 -0.60 -15.37 -4.46
CA GLU A 59 -0.60 -16.27 -5.60
C GLU A 59 0.46 -15.79 -6.58
N ALA A 60 1.37 -16.70 -6.93
CA ALA A 60 2.48 -16.41 -7.84
C ALA A 60 2.69 -17.60 -8.77
N GLU A 61 3.02 -17.29 -10.02
CA GLU A 61 3.48 -18.25 -11.01
C GLU A 61 4.98 -18.05 -11.20
N GLY A 62 5.73 -19.15 -11.32
CA GLY A 62 7.19 -19.12 -11.47
C GLY A 62 7.74 -20.49 -11.87
N PHE A 63 9.04 -20.54 -12.09
CA PHE A 63 9.77 -21.75 -12.47
C PHE A 63 10.13 -22.61 -11.24
N PRO A 64 10.38 -23.93 -11.40
CA PRO A 64 10.65 -24.84 -10.28
C PRO A 64 11.83 -24.43 -9.38
N ASP A 65 12.85 -23.78 -9.95
CA ASP A 65 14.01 -23.24 -9.25
C ASP A 65 13.68 -21.99 -8.40
N GLU A 66 12.59 -21.30 -8.71
CA GLU A 66 12.09 -20.13 -7.96
C GLU A 66 11.11 -20.53 -6.84
N LEU A 67 10.58 -21.77 -6.87
CA LEU A 67 9.63 -22.28 -5.87
C LEU A 67 10.21 -22.26 -4.44
N GLY A 68 11.52 -22.48 -4.31
CA GLY A 68 12.23 -22.41 -3.03
C GLY A 68 12.24 -21.00 -2.42
N MET A 69 12.27 -19.97 -3.26
CA MET A 69 12.12 -18.58 -2.81
C MET A 69 10.68 -18.31 -2.39
N LEU A 70 9.67 -18.74 -3.18
CA LEU A 70 8.25 -18.52 -2.84
C LEU A 70 7.84 -19.14 -1.49
N GLY A 71 8.33 -20.34 -1.16
CA GLY A 71 8.09 -21.00 0.12
C GLY A 71 8.73 -20.31 1.34
N PHE A 72 9.84 -19.58 1.14
CA PHE A 72 10.53 -18.81 2.19
C PHE A 72 9.96 -17.39 2.34
N LEU A 73 9.55 -16.78 1.22
CA LEU A 73 9.00 -15.43 1.11
C LEU A 73 7.62 -15.24 1.77
N GLY A 74 6.92 -16.33 2.10
CA GLY A 74 5.61 -16.31 2.73
C GLY A 74 5.56 -15.87 4.21
N SER A 75 6.68 -15.60 4.88
CA SER A 75 6.68 -15.48 6.35
C SER A 75 7.08 -14.13 6.97
N ALA A 76 7.75 -13.21 6.25
CA ALA A 76 8.12 -11.91 6.84
C ALA A 76 8.54 -10.80 5.86
N PHE A 77 8.68 -11.10 4.56
CA PHE A 77 9.52 -10.31 3.65
C PHE A 77 8.78 -9.30 2.76
N TYR A 78 7.46 -9.43 2.58
CA TYR A 78 6.68 -8.55 1.68
C TYR A 78 6.59 -7.08 2.16
N ILE A 79 6.97 -6.78 3.40
CA ILE A 79 6.93 -5.42 3.98
C ILE A 79 8.21 -4.62 3.64
N GLN A 80 9.28 -5.25 3.11
CA GLN A 80 10.55 -4.56 2.83
C GLN A 80 11.15 -4.73 1.42
N SER A 81 10.78 -5.72 0.60
CA SER A 81 11.74 -6.27 -0.38
C SER A 81 11.30 -6.37 -1.86
N ALA A 82 10.72 -5.33 -2.46
CA ALA A 82 10.55 -5.27 -3.92
C ALA A 82 11.62 -4.43 -4.64
N GLY A 83 12.80 -4.22 -4.02
CA GLY A 83 13.94 -3.50 -4.62
C GLY A 83 13.79 -1.98 -4.74
N ALA A 84 12.58 -1.46 -4.69
CA ALA A 84 12.29 -0.04 -4.55
C ALA A 84 12.39 0.38 -3.08
N GLY A 85 13.41 1.17 -2.72
CA GLY A 85 13.56 1.75 -1.38
C GLY A 85 12.46 2.76 -1.06
N LEU A 86 11.24 2.29 -0.76
CA LEU A 86 10.14 3.15 -0.36
C LEU A 86 10.41 3.72 1.03
N ASP A 87 10.37 5.05 1.17
CA ASP A 87 10.43 5.70 2.47
C ASP A 87 9.09 5.47 3.20
N LEU A 88 9.09 4.47 4.09
CA LEU A 88 7.91 4.12 4.89
C LEU A 88 7.48 5.28 5.80
N GLY A 89 8.39 6.14 6.25
CA GLY A 89 8.06 7.31 7.06
C GLY A 89 7.27 8.36 6.26
N ALA A 90 7.67 8.60 5.01
CA ALA A 90 6.95 9.47 4.08
C ALA A 90 5.55 8.91 3.77
N LEU A 91 5.46 7.61 3.46
CA LEU A 91 4.19 6.93 3.19
C LEU A 91 3.23 7.01 4.39
N MET A 92 3.72 6.71 5.59
CA MET A 92 2.90 6.76 6.81
C MET A 92 2.43 8.18 7.14
N THR A 93 3.26 9.19 6.85
CA THR A 93 2.86 10.60 7.02
C THR A 93 1.72 10.97 6.09
N LEU A 94 1.76 10.54 4.82
CA LEU A 94 0.72 10.79 3.84
C LEU A 94 -0.61 10.10 4.23
N ILE A 95 -0.55 8.83 4.64
CA ILE A 95 -1.74 8.07 5.08
C ILE A 95 -2.47 8.78 6.23
N ARG A 96 -1.72 9.32 7.20
CA ARG A 96 -2.27 10.04 8.36
C ARG A 96 -2.86 11.41 8.01
N ARG A 97 -2.35 12.06 6.97
CA ARG A 97 -2.75 13.42 6.58
C ARG A 97 -3.67 13.46 5.36
N ARG A 98 -4.11 12.31 4.87
CA ARG A 98 -4.85 12.16 3.59
C ARG A 98 -6.04 13.10 3.44
N GLU A 99 -6.76 13.37 4.52
CA GLU A 99 -7.95 14.24 4.52
C GLU A 99 -7.60 15.73 4.32
N LEU A 100 -6.36 16.11 4.59
CA LEU A 100 -5.86 17.47 4.41
C LEU A 100 -5.27 17.70 3.01
N LEU A 101 -5.06 16.62 2.24
CA LEU A 101 -4.42 16.70 0.93
C LEU A 101 -5.39 17.23 -0.12
N LYS A 102 -4.92 18.19 -0.92
CA LYS A 102 -5.68 18.84 -1.98
C LYS A 102 -4.94 18.75 -3.30
N VAL A 103 -5.70 18.48 -4.35
CA VAL A 103 -5.19 18.44 -5.72
C VAL A 103 -4.50 19.75 -6.07
N GLY A 104 -3.31 19.66 -6.66
CA GLY A 104 -2.49 20.79 -7.07
C GLY A 104 -1.54 21.31 -6.00
N GLU A 105 -1.66 20.87 -4.75
CA GLU A 105 -0.78 21.29 -3.65
C GLU A 105 0.43 20.36 -3.47
N GLU A 106 1.49 20.92 -2.89
CA GLU A 106 2.72 20.21 -2.53
C GLU A 106 2.90 20.17 -1.01
N TYR A 107 3.38 19.03 -0.52
CA TYR A 107 3.51 18.73 0.90
C TYR A 107 4.92 18.23 1.18
N ALA A 108 5.61 18.90 2.10
CA ALA A 108 6.88 18.43 2.63
C ALA A 108 6.66 17.22 3.55
N LEU A 109 7.39 16.15 3.26
CA LEU A 109 7.43 14.91 4.03
C LEU A 109 8.77 14.79 4.77
N PRO A 110 8.85 13.88 5.76
CA PRO A 110 10.13 13.52 6.38
C PRO A 110 11.19 13.15 5.33
N GLY A 111 12.46 13.39 5.65
CA GLY A 111 13.57 13.12 4.72
C GLY A 111 13.74 14.15 3.60
N GLY A 112 13.01 15.29 3.63
CA GLY A 112 13.12 16.34 2.63
C GLY A 112 12.37 16.04 1.32
N ILE A 113 11.53 15.01 1.33
CA ILE A 113 10.73 14.60 0.17
C ILE A 113 9.59 15.61 -0.04
N LEU A 114 9.36 16.00 -1.29
CA LEU A 114 8.22 16.81 -1.69
C LEU A 114 7.20 15.92 -2.41
N PHE A 115 6.02 15.77 -1.80
CA PHE A 115 4.90 15.07 -2.40
C PHE A 115 3.94 16.05 -3.05
N ARG A 116 3.61 15.81 -4.31
CA ARG A 116 2.63 16.61 -5.05
C ARG A 116 1.35 15.81 -5.25
N ALA A 117 0.23 16.36 -4.81
CA ALA A 117 -1.09 15.81 -5.10
C ALA A 117 -1.52 16.20 -6.52
N LEU A 118 -1.80 15.22 -7.36
CA LEU A 118 -1.99 15.41 -8.80
C LEU A 118 -3.46 15.49 -9.18
N GLU A 119 -4.25 14.48 -8.82
CA GLU A 119 -5.65 14.36 -9.23
C GLU A 119 -6.41 13.34 -8.37
N LYS A 120 -7.74 13.31 -8.51
CA LYS A 120 -8.58 12.26 -7.91
C LYS A 120 -8.87 11.21 -8.97
N ILE A 121 -8.60 9.95 -8.65
CA ILE A 121 -8.85 8.80 -9.53
C ILE A 121 -9.75 7.78 -8.83
N ARG A 122 -10.26 6.82 -9.59
CA ARG A 122 -11.01 5.68 -9.05
C ARG A 122 -10.30 4.38 -9.37
N VAL A 123 -9.96 3.60 -8.33
CA VAL A 123 -9.20 2.35 -8.45
C VAL A 123 -10.03 1.21 -7.86
N ALA A 124 -10.39 0.22 -8.68
CA ALA A 124 -11.26 -0.90 -8.28
C ALA A 124 -12.52 -0.47 -7.50
N GLY A 125 -13.12 0.67 -7.88
CA GLY A 125 -14.32 1.20 -7.23
C GLY A 125 -14.05 2.13 -6.03
N VAL A 126 -12.81 2.23 -5.55
CA VAL A 126 -12.38 3.10 -4.43
C VAL A 126 -11.96 4.48 -4.93
N ASP A 127 -12.47 5.54 -4.31
CA ASP A 127 -12.05 6.91 -4.60
C ASP A 127 -10.68 7.21 -3.97
N CYS A 128 -9.73 7.62 -4.80
CA CYS A 128 -8.34 7.81 -4.42
C CYS A 128 -7.83 9.21 -4.78
N LEU A 129 -6.89 9.74 -3.99
CA LEU A 129 -6.05 10.87 -4.38
C LEU A 129 -4.73 10.34 -4.91
N LEU A 130 -4.47 10.54 -6.20
CA LEU A 130 -3.20 10.25 -6.83
C LEU A 130 -2.22 11.40 -6.56
N GLY A 131 -1.01 11.05 -6.17
CA GLY A 131 0.10 11.98 -6.12
C GLY A 131 1.42 11.29 -6.39
N GLN A 132 2.50 12.08 -6.37
CA GLN A 132 3.83 11.57 -6.66
C GLN A 132 4.91 12.26 -5.82
N TYR A 133 6.06 11.62 -5.70
CA TYR A 133 7.27 12.22 -5.16
C TYR A 133 8.52 11.59 -5.77
N THR A 134 9.66 12.26 -5.67
CA THR A 134 10.97 11.70 -6.02
C THR A 134 11.63 11.17 -4.75
N GLN A 135 12.21 9.97 -4.81
CA GLN A 135 12.93 9.39 -3.68
C GLN A 135 14.24 10.13 -3.44
N ALA A 136 14.60 10.33 -2.18
CA ALA A 136 15.87 10.94 -1.82
C ALA A 136 17.03 9.95 -2.09
N GLY A 137 18.09 10.41 -2.76
CA GLY A 137 19.32 9.62 -2.97
C GLY A 137 19.32 8.72 -4.21
N SER A 138 18.25 8.70 -5.00
CA SER A 138 18.20 8.00 -6.30
C SER A 138 17.82 8.99 -7.40
N GLU A 139 18.80 9.37 -8.23
CA GLU A 139 18.54 10.23 -9.39
C GLU A 139 17.55 9.52 -10.34
N GLY A 140 16.39 10.14 -10.55
CA GLY A 140 15.37 9.63 -11.47
C GLY A 140 14.41 8.60 -10.89
N SER A 141 14.44 8.29 -9.58
CA SER A 141 13.40 7.42 -9.00
C SER A 141 12.16 8.21 -8.59
N ARG A 142 11.06 7.99 -9.31
CA ARG A 142 9.75 8.59 -9.03
C ARG A 142 8.81 7.55 -8.47
N VAL A 143 8.05 7.92 -7.44
CA VAL A 143 6.98 7.10 -6.88
C VAL A 143 5.65 7.78 -7.14
N GLU A 144 4.69 7.04 -7.68
CA GLU A 144 3.28 7.43 -7.73
C GLU A 144 2.48 6.63 -6.70
N LEU A 145 1.56 7.30 -6.02
CA LEU A 145 0.78 6.75 -4.93
C LEU A 145 -0.67 7.21 -5.03
N GLY A 146 -1.62 6.28 -5.05
CA GLY A 146 -3.04 6.56 -4.85
C GLY A 146 -3.44 6.26 -3.41
N LEU A 147 -3.85 7.28 -2.66
CA LEU A 147 -4.34 7.17 -1.30
C LEU A 147 -5.86 7.04 -1.30
N ALA A 148 -6.41 6.00 -0.67
CA ALA A 148 -7.87 5.87 -0.50
C ALA A 148 -8.41 7.04 0.34
N LEU A 149 -9.51 7.67 -0.11
CA LEU A 149 -10.12 8.82 0.57
C LEU A 149 -11.33 8.44 1.42
N SER A 150 -12.13 7.49 0.96
CA SER A 150 -13.43 7.13 1.53
C SER A 150 -13.49 5.72 2.11
N ASP A 151 -12.59 4.84 1.67
CA ASP A 151 -12.66 3.42 1.97
C ASP A 151 -11.46 2.93 2.79
N PRO A 152 -11.67 2.07 3.80
CA PRO A 152 -10.58 1.40 4.46
C PRO A 152 -10.01 0.39 3.49
N VAL A 153 -8.86 0.77 2.93
CA VAL A 153 -8.00 -0.11 2.16
C VAL A 153 -6.74 -0.29 2.99
N TYR A 154 -6.39 -1.55 3.27
CA TYR A 154 -5.32 -1.90 4.21
C TYR A 154 -3.93 -1.48 3.70
N LEU A 155 -3.74 -1.53 2.38
CA LEU A 155 -2.57 -1.00 1.65
C LEU A 155 -3.03 0.08 0.67
N VAL A 156 -2.10 0.79 0.04
CA VAL A 156 -2.47 1.81 -0.95
C VAL A 156 -3.13 1.17 -2.19
N PRO A 157 -4.25 1.72 -2.69
CA PRO A 157 -4.90 1.23 -3.91
C PRO A 157 -4.01 1.28 -5.16
N TRP A 158 -3.07 2.24 -5.22
CA TRP A 158 -2.18 2.41 -6.35
C TRP A 158 -0.78 2.73 -5.86
N LEU A 159 0.19 1.98 -6.37
CA LEU A 159 1.60 2.23 -6.16
C LEU A 159 2.35 1.90 -7.44
N ARG A 160 3.11 2.86 -7.94
CA ARG A 160 4.08 2.63 -9.01
C ARG A 160 5.41 3.24 -8.64
N VAL A 161 6.47 2.50 -8.94
CA VAL A 161 7.84 2.97 -8.79
C VAL A 161 8.48 2.97 -10.16
N TYR A 162 9.03 4.13 -10.49
CA TYR A 162 9.73 4.38 -11.73
C TYR A 162 11.24 4.45 -11.45
N GLU A 163 12.01 3.88 -12.37
CA GLU A 163 13.45 4.10 -12.50
C GLU A 163 13.69 4.81 -13.84
N GLY A 164 13.92 6.12 -13.79
CA GLY A 164 13.81 6.95 -14.99
C GLY A 164 12.36 7.00 -15.48
N GLU A 165 12.13 6.60 -16.73
CA GLU A 165 10.78 6.54 -17.34
C GLU A 165 10.16 5.13 -17.29
N GLU A 166 10.92 4.11 -16.88
CA GLU A 166 10.44 2.72 -16.84
C GLU A 166 9.79 2.38 -15.50
N ILE A 167 8.70 1.61 -15.52
CA ILE A 167 8.06 1.10 -14.32
C ILE A 167 8.89 -0.09 -13.81
N ALA A 168 9.64 0.12 -12.74
CA ALA A 168 10.38 -0.94 -12.06
C ALA A 168 9.45 -1.85 -11.25
N PHE A 169 8.38 -1.29 -10.69
CA PHE A 169 7.39 -2.01 -9.89
C PHE A 169 6.02 -1.33 -9.95
N GLU A 170 4.95 -2.12 -10.05
CA GLU A 170 3.57 -1.66 -9.82
C GLU A 170 2.80 -2.62 -8.92
N MET A 171 2.03 -2.05 -7.99
CA MET A 171 1.03 -2.74 -7.19
C MET A 171 -0.29 -1.97 -7.30
N VAL A 172 -1.30 -2.59 -7.88
CA VAL A 172 -2.59 -1.95 -8.17
C VAL A 172 -3.73 -2.80 -7.63
N LEU A 173 -4.61 -2.19 -6.86
CA LEU A 173 -5.85 -2.80 -6.39
C LEU A 173 -6.73 -3.13 -7.60
N ILE A 174 -7.02 -4.40 -7.78
CA ILE A 174 -7.85 -4.91 -8.89
C ILE A 174 -9.25 -5.31 -8.43
N GLU A 175 -9.42 -5.55 -7.13
CA GLU A 175 -10.72 -5.87 -6.54
C GLU A 175 -10.85 -5.25 -5.15
N TYR A 176 -11.98 -4.59 -4.91
CA TYR A 176 -12.41 -4.16 -3.59
C TYR A 176 -13.88 -4.53 -3.40
N LYS A 177 -14.17 -5.37 -2.40
CA LYS A 177 -15.52 -5.78 -2.05
C LYS A 177 -15.77 -5.51 -0.58
N ARG A 178 -16.94 -4.95 -0.30
CA ARG A 178 -17.47 -4.71 1.04
C ARG A 178 -18.65 -5.66 1.32
N PRO A 179 -19.04 -5.83 2.59
CA PRO A 179 -20.26 -6.53 2.97
C PRO A 179 -21.51 -5.98 2.27
#